data_AF-A0ABD3FGM5-F1
#
_entry.id   AF-A0ABD3FGM5-F1
#
_cell.length_a   1.000
_cell.length_b   1.000
_cell.length_c   1.000
_cell.angle_alpha   90.00
_cell.angle_beta   90.00
_cell.angle_gamma   90.00
#
_symmetry.space_group_name_H-M   'P 1'
#
loop_
_entity.id
_entity.type
_entity.pdbx_description
1 polymer ?
#
loop_
_entity_poly.entity_id
_entity_poly.type
_entity_poly.pdbx_seq_one_letter_code
_entity_poly.pdbx_strand_id
1 'polypeptide(L)'
;MGLREAKPLSPDRNRRGSIGTVDADDDLEEPYELDMNVEAVAKLLALKSTELMQLQRTHDEYVKSSCEYERELEIEVDQYEKKTQQLESTALQLERDKGDLNSNMNDVKEELQATQRREHMVQTQLSEMKWAIQRLEQDNDELETAARIAQATIEDLQHKSETLLEQNVFLQHEKEELLKQLSSIIIAEVHPVSLGPDAPRSASARFSRKSSSQLSEVVAPVPVPEENTRKGKRRKGRRPEVLETCLHLTCRKCRANKPHAHNGGSDEKGSVAAFFDRLKVFLFGPER
;
A
#
# COMPACT_ATOMS: atom_id res chain seq x y z
N MET A 1 28.20 -2.03 16.87
CA MET A 1 29.47 -2.39 17.54
C MET A 1 29.63 -3.90 17.46
N GLY A 2 30.52 -4.37 16.60
CA GLY A 2 30.78 -5.80 16.41
C GLY A 2 32.21 -5.95 15.88
N LEU A 3 33.16 -5.94 16.81
CA LEU A 3 34.56 -6.22 16.51
C LEU A 3 34.70 -7.73 16.31
N ARG A 4 34.98 -8.15 15.08
CA ARG A 4 35.51 -9.50 14.81
C ARG A 4 37.02 -9.37 14.70
N GLU A 5 37.70 -9.95 15.68
CA GLU A 5 39.15 -10.13 15.69
C GLU A 5 39.55 -11.04 14.53
N ALA A 6 40.40 -10.53 13.63
CA ALA A 6 41.10 -11.31 12.64
C ALA A 6 42.37 -11.90 13.28
N LYS A 7 42.43 -13.23 13.31
CA LYS A 7 43.54 -14.05 13.79
C LYS A 7 44.65 -14.05 12.72
N PRO A 8 45.89 -13.62 13.00
CA PRO A 8 46.97 -13.77 12.03
C PRO A 8 47.48 -15.21 12.04
N LEU A 9 47.34 -15.90 10.92
CA LEU A 9 47.99 -17.18 10.63
C LEU A 9 49.45 -16.92 10.25
N SER A 10 50.37 -17.51 11.02
CA SER A 10 51.81 -17.56 10.72
C SER A 10 52.08 -18.17 9.34
N PRO A 11 53.11 -17.70 8.60
CA PRO A 11 53.71 -18.49 7.54
C PRO A 11 54.75 -19.45 8.12
N ASP A 12 54.52 -20.73 7.82
CA ASP A 12 55.41 -21.88 7.95
C ASP A 12 56.86 -21.56 7.51
N ARG A 13 57.79 -21.71 8.45
CA ARG A 13 59.22 -21.87 8.15
C ARG A 13 59.56 -23.36 8.22
N ASN A 14 59.49 -24.02 7.07
CA ASN A 14 59.99 -25.37 6.78
C ASN A 14 60.31 -25.35 5.27
N ARG A 15 61.43 -25.81 4.71
CA ARG A 15 62.48 -26.76 5.13
C ARG A 15 63.52 -26.85 3.99
N ARG A 16 64.72 -27.37 4.31
CA ARG A 16 65.71 -28.04 3.42
C ARG A 16 66.49 -27.15 2.44
N GLY A 17 67.78 -27.38 2.18
CA GLY A 17 68.74 -28.42 2.59
C GLY A 17 70.17 -27.90 2.38
N SER A 18 71.11 -28.23 3.26
CA SER A 18 72.16 -29.23 2.98
C SER A 18 73.03 -28.90 1.76
N ILE A 19 74.01 -28.00 1.94
CA ILE A 19 75.19 -27.95 1.08
C ILE A 19 76.33 -28.55 1.89
N GLY A 20 76.70 -29.77 1.51
CA GLY A 20 77.92 -30.42 1.98
C GLY A 20 79.11 -29.62 1.49
N THR A 21 80.00 -29.30 2.42
CA THR A 21 81.34 -28.84 2.11
C THR A 21 82.09 -30.01 1.47
N VAL A 22 82.43 -29.82 0.20
CA VAL A 22 83.21 -30.75 -0.61
C VAL A 22 84.62 -30.83 -0.03
N ASP A 23 85.11 -32.06 0.14
CA ASP A 23 86.46 -32.39 0.55
C ASP A 23 87.48 -31.64 -0.31
N ALA A 24 88.34 -30.86 0.36
CA ALA A 24 89.50 -30.25 -0.24
C ALA A 24 90.61 -31.30 -0.33
N ASP A 25 91.00 -31.59 -1.56
CA ASP A 25 92.38 -31.80 -2.01
C ASP A 25 93.18 -32.91 -1.31
N ASP A 26 92.95 -34.15 -1.77
CA ASP A 26 93.94 -35.22 -1.71
C ASP A 26 94.93 -35.02 -2.89
N ASP A 27 95.92 -34.15 -2.67
CA ASP A 27 97.10 -33.99 -3.53
C ASP A 27 97.97 -35.27 -3.45
N LEU A 28 97.57 -36.28 -4.22
CA LEU A 28 98.46 -37.38 -4.59
C LEU A 28 99.19 -36.99 -5.87
N GLU A 29 100.37 -36.38 -5.72
CA GLU A 29 101.40 -36.34 -6.75
C GLU A 29 101.79 -37.77 -7.13
N GLU A 30 101.13 -38.36 -8.14
CA GLU A 30 101.65 -39.54 -8.81
C GLU A 30 102.87 -39.14 -9.67
N PRO A 31 104.06 -39.72 -9.43
CA PRO A 31 105.21 -39.53 -10.29
C PRO A 31 104.96 -40.33 -11.57
N TYR A 32 104.54 -39.65 -12.64
CA TYR A 32 104.37 -40.27 -13.95
C TYR A 32 105.70 -40.87 -14.43
N GLU A 33 105.77 -42.20 -14.42
CA GLU A 33 106.82 -42.97 -15.09
C GLU A 33 106.83 -42.61 -16.58
N LEU A 34 107.89 -41.90 -16.96
CA LEU A 34 108.09 -41.31 -18.27
C LEU A 34 108.61 -42.36 -19.27
N ASP A 35 107.82 -43.40 -19.57
CA ASP A 35 108.08 -44.27 -20.72
C ASP A 35 106.79 -44.88 -21.32
N MET A 36 105.75 -44.04 -21.43
CA MET A 36 104.53 -44.39 -22.18
C MET A 36 104.82 -44.32 -23.69
N ASN A 37 104.64 -45.45 -24.38
CA ASN A 37 104.72 -45.56 -25.84
C ASN A 37 103.86 -44.47 -26.51
N VAL A 38 104.40 -43.74 -27.50
CA VAL A 38 103.76 -42.62 -28.21
C VAL A 38 102.36 -43.00 -28.73
N GLU A 39 102.17 -44.26 -29.12
CA GLU A 39 100.88 -44.79 -29.58
C GLU A 39 99.82 -44.84 -28.46
N ALA A 40 100.20 -45.11 -27.21
CA ALA A 40 99.30 -45.12 -26.06
C ALA A 40 98.86 -43.71 -25.66
N VAL A 41 99.78 -42.74 -25.71
CA VAL A 41 99.48 -41.32 -25.48
C VAL A 41 98.52 -40.80 -26.55
N ALA A 42 98.73 -41.15 -27.82
CA ALA A 42 97.84 -40.77 -28.91
C ALA A 42 96.42 -41.35 -28.75
N LYS A 43 96.30 -42.62 -28.33
CA LYS A 43 95.00 -43.25 -28.03
C LYS A 43 94.29 -42.58 -26.85
N LEU A 44 95.02 -42.26 -25.78
CA LEU A 44 94.47 -41.56 -24.62
C LEU A 44 93.99 -40.14 -24.99
N LEU A 45 94.76 -39.42 -25.80
CA LEU A 45 94.40 -38.08 -26.27
C LEU A 45 93.17 -38.13 -27.18
N ALA A 46 93.04 -39.14 -28.04
CA ALA A 46 91.83 -39.37 -28.83
C ALA A 46 90.60 -39.64 -27.95
N LEU A 47 90.73 -40.50 -26.92
CA LEU A 47 89.65 -40.76 -25.96
C LEU A 47 89.24 -39.49 -25.20
N LYS A 48 90.20 -38.74 -24.67
CA LYS A 48 89.92 -37.47 -23.97
C LYS A 48 89.28 -36.43 -24.89
N SER A 49 89.69 -36.37 -26.16
CA SER A 49 89.04 -35.52 -27.15
C SER A 49 87.57 -35.91 -27.38
N THR A 50 87.27 -37.22 -27.45
CA THR A 50 85.88 -37.68 -27.56
C THR A 50 85.05 -37.41 -26.31
N GLU A 51 85.62 -37.58 -25.11
CA GLU A 51 84.97 -37.25 -23.84
C GLU A 51 84.66 -35.75 -23.73
N LEU A 52 85.63 -34.88 -24.07
CA LEU A 52 85.41 -33.43 -24.09
C LEU A 52 84.32 -33.03 -25.08
N MET A 53 84.30 -33.64 -26.27
CA MET A 53 83.22 -33.40 -27.25
C MET A 53 81.85 -33.85 -26.74
N GLN A 54 81.77 -34.99 -26.04
CA GLN A 54 80.51 -35.45 -25.44
C GLN A 54 80.07 -34.52 -24.31
N LEU A 55 81.00 -34.14 -23.42
CA LEU A 55 80.72 -33.22 -22.32
C LEU A 55 80.23 -31.87 -22.84
N GLN A 56 80.90 -31.31 -23.86
CA GLN A 56 80.48 -30.07 -24.51
C GLN A 56 79.05 -30.17 -25.04
N ARG A 57 78.71 -31.25 -25.75
CA ARG A 57 77.33 -31.45 -26.23
C ARG A 57 76.32 -31.52 -25.10
N THR A 58 76.60 -32.29 -24.05
CA THR A 58 75.69 -32.41 -22.89
C THR A 58 75.53 -31.09 -22.16
N HIS A 59 76.58 -30.27 -22.08
CA HIS A 59 76.52 -28.94 -21.51
C HIS A 59 75.67 -28.01 -22.38
N ASP A 60 75.86 -28.01 -23.70
CA ASP A 60 75.08 -27.20 -24.63
C ASP A 60 73.58 -27.59 -24.59
N GLU A 61 73.28 -28.88 -24.48
CA GLU A 61 71.92 -29.41 -24.27
C GLU A 61 71.33 -28.95 -22.93
N TYR A 62 72.10 -29.02 -21.84
CA TYR A 62 71.69 -28.53 -20.53
C TYR A 62 71.36 -27.03 -20.58
N VAL A 63 72.28 -26.20 -21.09
CA VAL A 63 72.07 -24.75 -21.22
C VAL A 63 70.82 -24.44 -22.03
N LYS A 64 70.64 -25.13 -23.17
CA LYS A 64 69.44 -24.96 -23.99
C LYS A 64 68.16 -25.31 -23.23
N SER A 65 68.13 -26.46 -22.54
CA SER A 65 66.98 -26.86 -21.75
C SER A 65 66.68 -25.89 -20.61
N SER A 66 67.72 -25.41 -19.92
CA SER A 66 67.58 -24.42 -18.84
C SER A 66 66.97 -23.12 -19.34
N CYS A 67 67.42 -22.60 -20.49
CA CYS A 67 66.84 -21.40 -21.09
C CYS A 67 65.38 -21.61 -21.57
N GLU A 68 65.03 -22.82 -22.00
CA GLU A 68 63.64 -23.17 -22.34
C GLU A 68 62.75 -23.17 -21.08
N TYR A 69 63.21 -23.78 -19.98
CA TYR A 69 62.50 -23.76 -18.70
C TYR A 69 62.37 -22.35 -18.11
N GLU A 70 63.42 -21.54 -18.16
CA GLU A 70 63.38 -20.13 -17.72
C GLU A 70 62.29 -19.35 -18.47
N ARG A 71 62.24 -19.50 -19.81
CA ARG A 71 61.22 -18.86 -20.64
C ARG A 71 59.80 -19.34 -20.29
N GLU A 72 59.62 -20.63 -20.06
CA GLU A 72 58.32 -21.20 -19.66
C GLU A 72 57.85 -20.63 -18.31
N LEU A 73 58.76 -20.51 -17.34
CA LEU A 73 58.48 -19.91 -16.04
C LEU A 73 58.13 -18.42 -16.15
N GLU A 74 58.86 -17.66 -16.97
CA GLU A 74 58.53 -16.24 -17.25
C GLU A 74 57.12 -16.09 -17.83
N ILE A 75 56.76 -16.96 -18.79
CA ILE A 75 55.41 -16.97 -19.37
C ILE A 75 54.35 -17.29 -18.31
N GLU A 76 54.63 -18.23 -17.40
CA GLU A 76 53.69 -18.61 -16.34
C GLU A 76 53.53 -17.47 -15.31
N VAL A 77 54.61 -16.80 -14.93
CA VAL A 77 54.59 -15.60 -14.07
C VAL A 77 53.74 -14.51 -14.71
N ASP A 78 53.98 -14.19 -15.99
CA ASP A 78 53.19 -13.21 -16.75
C ASP A 78 51.69 -13.53 -16.77
N GLN A 79 51.35 -14.83 -16.89
CA GLN A 79 49.96 -15.27 -16.87
C GLN A 79 49.34 -15.09 -15.47
N TYR A 80 50.06 -15.43 -14.41
CA TYR A 80 49.57 -15.24 -13.05
C TYR A 80 49.45 -13.77 -12.67
N GLU A 81 50.37 -12.91 -13.11
CA GLU A 81 50.27 -11.46 -12.89
C GLU A 81 49.03 -10.88 -13.57
N LYS A 82 48.79 -11.23 -14.84
CA LYS A 82 47.58 -10.80 -15.58
C LYS A 82 46.30 -11.28 -14.89
N LYS A 83 46.28 -12.55 -14.44
CA LYS A 83 45.14 -13.11 -13.72
C LYS A 83 44.92 -12.41 -12.38
N THR A 84 45.99 -12.08 -11.68
CA THR A 84 45.93 -11.36 -10.39
C THR A 84 45.35 -9.97 -10.60
N GLN A 85 45.85 -9.20 -11.57
CA GLN A 85 45.31 -7.87 -11.90
C GLN A 85 43.83 -7.94 -12.31
N GLN A 86 43.45 -8.95 -13.10
CA GLN A 86 42.04 -9.14 -13.46
C GLN A 86 41.18 -9.42 -12.23
N LEU A 87 41.61 -10.32 -11.34
CA LEU A 87 40.89 -10.65 -10.11
C LEU A 87 40.77 -9.43 -9.19
N GLU A 88 41.84 -8.65 -9.02
CA GLU A 88 41.82 -7.41 -8.24
C GLU A 88 40.83 -6.39 -8.81
N SER A 89 40.81 -6.21 -10.13
CA SER A 89 39.85 -5.33 -10.80
C SER A 89 38.40 -5.80 -10.55
N THR A 90 38.15 -7.11 -10.66
CA THR A 90 36.80 -7.66 -10.39
C THR A 90 36.40 -7.52 -8.92
N ALA A 91 37.34 -7.72 -7.98
CA ALA A 91 37.09 -7.56 -6.56
C ALA A 91 36.74 -6.10 -6.21
N LEU A 92 37.47 -5.14 -6.78
CA LEU A 92 37.15 -3.71 -6.64
C LEU A 92 35.78 -3.36 -7.21
N GLN A 93 35.41 -3.93 -8.36
CA GLN A 93 34.08 -3.70 -8.92
C GLN A 93 32.97 -4.26 -8.03
N LEU A 94 33.12 -5.49 -7.54
CA LEU A 94 32.14 -6.12 -6.66
C LEU A 94 31.98 -5.38 -5.33
N GLU A 95 33.05 -4.80 -4.77
CA GLU A 95 32.94 -3.97 -3.56
C GLU A 95 32.19 -2.65 -3.82
N ARG A 96 32.32 -2.05 -5.01
CA ARG A 96 31.49 -0.89 -5.40
C ARG A 96 30.03 -1.29 -5.55
N ASP A 97 29.75 -2.35 -6.30
CA ASP A 97 28.38 -2.84 -6.53
C ASP A 97 27.69 -3.20 -5.21
N LYS A 98 28.43 -3.79 -4.27
CA LYS A 98 27.98 -4.07 -2.90
C LYS A 98 27.68 -2.80 -2.12
N GLY A 99 28.50 -1.76 -2.26
CA GLY A 99 28.26 -0.44 -1.68
C GLY A 99 26.96 0.18 -2.20
N ASP A 100 26.77 0.18 -3.52
CA ASP A 100 25.57 0.70 -4.18
C ASP A 100 24.32 -0.08 -3.76
N LEU A 101 24.40 -1.41 -3.75
CA LEU A 101 23.29 -2.26 -3.31
C LEU A 101 22.92 -2.00 -1.85
N ASN A 102 23.91 -1.81 -0.98
CA ASN A 102 23.68 -1.51 0.43
C ASN A 102 23.05 -0.12 0.63
N SER A 103 23.45 0.87 -0.18
CA SER A 103 22.79 2.19 -0.20
C SER A 103 21.32 2.06 -0.61
N ASN A 104 21.06 1.41 -1.75
CA ASN A 104 19.71 1.18 -2.24
C ASN A 104 18.84 0.42 -1.23
N MET A 105 19.41 -0.58 -0.55
CA MET A 105 18.70 -1.33 0.49
C MET A 105 18.31 -0.42 1.67
N ASN A 106 19.19 0.50 2.08
CA ASN A 106 18.90 1.45 3.13
C ASN A 106 17.80 2.44 2.71
N ASP A 107 17.86 2.96 1.48
CA ASP A 107 16.85 3.87 0.95
C ASP A 107 15.46 3.21 0.92
N VAL A 108 15.37 1.97 0.43
CA VAL A 108 14.12 1.19 0.41
C VAL A 108 13.61 0.92 1.83
N LYS A 109 14.52 0.66 2.78
CA LYS A 109 14.15 0.47 4.18
C LYS A 109 13.59 1.74 4.81
N GLU A 110 14.17 2.90 4.50
CA GLU A 110 13.66 4.20 4.96
C GLU A 110 12.27 4.51 4.35
N GLU A 111 12.10 4.25 3.06
CA GLU A 111 10.81 4.39 2.38
C GLU A 111 9.74 3.44 2.96
N LEU A 112 10.12 2.20 3.27
CA LEU A 112 9.24 1.24 3.93
C LEU A 112 8.80 1.73 5.32
N GLN A 113 9.73 2.29 6.10
CA GLN A 113 9.35 2.87 7.39
C GLN A 113 8.46 4.11 7.24
N ALA A 114 8.70 4.95 6.23
CA ALA A 114 7.86 6.11 5.97
C ALA A 114 6.44 5.70 5.52
N THR A 115 6.32 4.67 4.68
CA THR A 115 5.01 4.12 4.27
C THR A 115 4.27 3.51 5.45
N GLN A 116 4.93 2.73 6.32
CA GLN A 116 4.33 2.17 7.53
C GLN A 116 3.81 3.25 8.49
N ARG A 117 4.56 4.33 8.71
CA ARG A 117 4.10 5.46 9.53
C ARG A 117 2.85 6.13 8.93
N ARG A 118 2.83 6.33 7.60
CA ARG A 118 1.67 6.88 6.90
C ARG A 118 0.46 5.96 6.97
N GLU A 119 0.65 4.66 6.80
CA GLU A 119 -0.41 3.67 6.94
C GLU A 119 -1.02 3.71 8.34
N HIS A 120 -0.18 3.70 9.37
CA HIS A 120 -0.64 3.77 10.75
C HIS A 120 -1.45 5.06 11.03
N MET A 121 -0.98 6.20 10.54
CA MET A 121 -1.72 7.47 10.64
C MET A 121 -3.11 7.39 10.00
N VAL A 122 -3.21 6.84 8.78
CA VAL A 122 -4.49 6.69 8.07
C VAL A 122 -5.41 5.69 8.79
N GLN A 123 -4.88 4.61 9.35
CA GLN A 123 -5.66 3.66 10.14
C GLN A 123 -6.25 4.31 11.39
N THR A 124 -5.49 5.16 12.07
CA THR A 124 -5.97 5.94 13.23
C THR A 124 -7.04 6.94 12.81
N GLN A 125 -6.85 7.69 11.73
CA GLN A 125 -7.88 8.61 11.22
C GLN A 125 -9.16 7.87 10.83
N LEU A 126 -9.04 6.69 10.22
CA LEU A 126 -10.19 5.86 9.84
C LEU A 126 -10.94 5.36 11.08
N SER A 127 -10.25 5.00 12.16
CA SER A 127 -10.90 4.58 13.40
C SER A 127 -11.62 5.74 14.10
N GLU A 128 -11.00 6.93 14.12
CA GLU A 128 -11.61 8.17 14.63
C GLU A 128 -12.88 8.54 13.84
N MET A 129 -12.84 8.47 12.51
CA MET A 129 -14.00 8.75 11.67
C MET A 129 -15.13 7.74 11.88
N LYS A 130 -14.82 6.45 12.08
CA LYS A 130 -15.83 5.44 12.45
C LYS A 130 -16.53 5.79 13.77
N TRP A 131 -15.76 6.18 14.78
CA TRP A 131 -16.33 6.63 16.07
C TRP A 131 -17.15 7.91 15.93
N ALA A 132 -16.75 8.85 15.08
CA ALA A 132 -17.53 10.06 14.80
C ALA A 132 -18.86 9.73 14.13
N ILE A 133 -18.87 8.82 13.15
CA ILE A 133 -20.10 8.36 12.47
C ILE A 133 -21.07 7.74 13.46
N GLN A 134 -20.60 6.80 14.30
CA GLN A 134 -21.45 6.14 15.29
C GLN A 134 -22.09 7.13 16.28
N ARG A 135 -21.35 8.16 16.70
CA ARG A 135 -21.91 9.22 17.56
C ARG A 135 -22.98 10.03 16.84
N LEU A 136 -22.75 10.40 15.59
CA LEU A 136 -23.74 11.13 14.79
C LEU A 136 -24.99 10.29 14.51
N GLU A 137 -24.84 8.98 14.33
CA GLU A 137 -25.97 8.05 14.20
C GLU A 137 -26.80 8.03 15.49
N GLN A 138 -26.14 7.94 16.65
CA GLN A 138 -26.82 7.99 17.95
C GLN A 138 -27.54 9.34 18.16
N ASP A 139 -26.88 10.47 17.91
CA ASP A 139 -27.48 11.79 18.04
C ASP A 139 -28.70 11.94 17.13
N ASN A 140 -28.66 11.35 15.93
CA ASN A 140 -29.79 11.35 15.00
C ASN A 140 -30.97 10.52 15.52
N ASP A 141 -30.71 9.31 16.04
CA ASP A 141 -31.75 8.47 16.65
C ASP A 141 -32.44 9.18 17.84
N GLU A 142 -31.67 9.91 18.65
CA GLU A 142 -32.18 10.72 19.75
C GLU A 142 -33.06 11.88 19.25
N LEU A 143 -32.62 12.58 18.19
CA LEU A 143 -33.39 13.66 17.55
C LEU A 143 -34.69 13.16 16.92
N GLU A 144 -34.67 12.02 16.22
CA GLU A 144 -35.88 11.41 15.68
C GLU A 144 -36.87 11.03 16.78
N THR A 145 -36.36 10.53 17.90
CA THR A 145 -37.20 10.19 19.06
C THR A 145 -37.82 11.45 19.66
N ALA A 146 -37.05 12.52 19.84
CA ALA A 146 -37.56 13.81 20.29
C ALA A 146 -38.61 14.40 19.34
N ALA A 147 -38.41 14.28 18.03
CA ALA A 147 -39.36 14.72 17.01
C ALA A 147 -40.69 13.93 17.10
N ARG A 148 -40.63 12.61 17.29
CA ARG A 148 -41.82 11.77 17.48
C ARG A 148 -42.59 12.15 18.75
N ILE A 149 -41.90 12.41 19.86
CA ILE A 149 -42.51 12.86 21.12
C ILE A 149 -43.18 14.23 20.94
N ALA A 150 -42.49 15.18 20.29
CA ALA A 150 -43.02 16.51 20.03
C ALA A 150 -44.28 16.44 19.14
N GLN A 151 -44.26 15.60 18.10
CA GLN A 151 -45.40 15.40 17.22
C GLN A 151 -46.62 14.83 17.97
N ALA A 152 -46.42 13.79 18.79
CA ALA A 152 -47.48 13.24 19.64
C ALA A 152 -48.03 14.30 20.62
N THR A 153 -47.16 15.14 21.18
CA THR A 153 -47.57 16.24 22.08
C THR A 153 -48.40 17.29 21.35
N ILE A 154 -48.05 17.61 20.09
CA ILE A 154 -48.83 18.53 19.25
C ILE A 154 -50.22 17.96 18.99
N GLU A 155 -50.31 16.68 18.60
CA GLU A 155 -51.58 15.98 18.34
C GLU A 155 -52.47 15.95 19.60
N ASP A 156 -51.89 15.65 20.77
CA ASP A 156 -52.60 15.70 22.06
C ASP A 156 -53.16 17.09 22.38
N LEU A 157 -52.39 18.15 22.09
CA LEU A 157 -52.84 19.52 22.30
C LEU A 157 -53.91 19.94 21.29
N GLN A 158 -53.82 19.48 20.04
CA GLN A 158 -54.84 19.71 19.01
C GLN A 158 -56.17 19.07 19.43
N HIS A 159 -56.17 17.81 19.85
CA HIS A 159 -57.39 17.13 20.33
C HIS A 159 -58.00 17.81 21.57
N LYS A 160 -57.17 18.29 22.51
CA LYS A 160 -57.65 19.09 23.65
C LYS A 160 -58.28 20.41 23.18
N SER A 161 -57.65 21.08 22.20
CA SER A 161 -58.17 22.31 21.62
C SER A 161 -59.51 22.10 20.92
N GLU A 162 -59.65 21.03 20.14
CA GLU A 162 -60.90 20.63 19.47
C GLU A 162 -62.01 20.36 20.50
N THR A 163 -61.69 19.60 21.56
CA THR A 163 -62.65 19.30 22.63
C THR A 163 -63.13 20.57 23.34
N LEU A 164 -62.22 21.51 23.65
CA LEU A 164 -62.58 22.79 24.25
C LEU A 164 -63.43 23.66 23.31
N LEU A 165 -63.16 23.61 22.01
CA LEU A 165 -63.96 24.31 21.01
C LEU A 165 -65.38 23.75 20.95
N GLU A 166 -65.54 22.42 20.92
CA GLU A 166 -66.84 21.75 20.95
C GLU A 166 -67.64 22.12 22.21
N GLN A 167 -67.00 22.09 23.39
CA GLN A 167 -67.61 22.54 24.64
C GLN A 167 -68.04 24.00 24.59
N ASN A 168 -67.22 24.88 23.99
CA ASN A 168 -67.54 26.29 23.86
C ASN A 168 -68.76 26.52 22.95
N VAL A 169 -68.82 25.82 21.82
CA VAL A 169 -69.98 25.85 20.91
C VAL A 169 -71.24 25.36 21.61
N PHE A 170 -71.15 24.28 22.40
CA PHE A 170 -72.27 23.77 23.17
C PHE A 170 -72.79 24.79 24.20
N LEU A 171 -71.91 25.36 25.02
CA LEU A 171 -72.28 26.39 26.00
C LEU A 171 -72.85 27.65 25.35
N GLN A 172 -72.33 28.02 24.17
CA GLN A 172 -72.86 29.15 23.42
C GLN A 172 -74.28 28.88 22.91
N HIS A 173 -74.56 27.66 22.45
CA HIS A 173 -75.92 27.25 22.09
C HIS A 173 -76.87 27.30 23.29
N GLU A 174 -76.49 26.74 24.44
CA GLU A 174 -77.32 26.81 25.67
C GLU A 174 -77.59 28.26 26.11
N LYS A 175 -76.57 29.12 26.05
CA LYS A 175 -76.71 30.56 26.32
C LYS A 175 -77.73 31.21 25.38
N GLU A 176 -77.67 30.89 24.09
CA GLU A 176 -78.61 31.41 23.09
C GLU A 176 -80.05 30.92 23.36
N GLU A 177 -80.23 29.66 23.75
CA GLU A 177 -81.54 29.13 24.16
C GLU A 177 -82.09 29.81 25.41
N LEU A 178 -81.27 30.00 26.44
CA LEU A 178 -81.68 30.71 27.67
C LEU A 178 -82.06 32.16 27.37
N LEU A 179 -81.32 32.87 26.50
CA LEU A 179 -81.68 34.22 26.07
C LEU A 179 -82.99 34.26 25.29
N LYS A 180 -83.26 33.25 24.44
CA LYS A 180 -84.55 33.10 23.75
C LYS A 180 -85.70 32.87 24.75
N GLN A 181 -85.49 32.03 25.76
CA GLN A 181 -86.48 31.80 26.81
C GLN A 181 -86.75 33.06 27.64
N LEU A 182 -85.69 33.76 28.07
CA LEU A 182 -85.81 35.03 28.80
C LEU A 182 -86.54 36.10 27.99
N SER A 183 -86.18 36.27 26.71
CA SER A 183 -86.88 37.22 25.83
C SER A 183 -88.34 36.83 25.62
N SER A 184 -88.66 35.53 25.50
CA SER A 184 -90.05 35.06 25.43
C SER A 184 -90.84 35.38 26.72
N ILE A 185 -90.23 35.23 27.90
CA ILE A 185 -90.85 35.57 29.19
C ILE A 185 -91.10 37.07 29.28
N ILE A 186 -90.12 37.91 28.92
CA ILE A 186 -90.25 39.37 28.92
C ILE A 186 -91.39 39.81 27.99
N ILE A 187 -91.51 39.23 26.79
CA ILE A 187 -92.62 39.53 25.88
C ILE A 187 -93.97 39.12 26.48
N ALA A 188 -94.03 37.98 27.16
CA ALA A 188 -95.25 37.49 27.80
C ALA A 188 -95.67 38.33 29.03
N GLU A 189 -94.74 38.88 29.81
CA GLU A 189 -95.03 39.75 30.95
C GLU A 189 -95.37 41.20 30.54
N VAL A 190 -94.87 41.69 29.41
CA VAL A 190 -95.10 43.08 28.94
C VAL A 190 -96.40 43.25 28.14
N HIS A 191 -97.15 42.18 27.86
CA HIS A 191 -98.47 42.25 27.18
C HIS A 191 -99.59 41.53 27.94
N PRO A 192 -100.38 42.22 28.79
CA PRO A 192 -101.72 41.78 29.09
C PRO A 192 -102.58 41.92 27.82
N VAL A 193 -103.35 40.88 27.52
CA VAL A 193 -104.27 40.73 26.37
C VAL A 193 -104.85 42.07 25.87
N SER A 194 -104.54 42.43 24.63
CA SER A 194 -105.42 43.25 23.80
C SER A 194 -105.42 42.71 22.38
N LEU A 195 -106.61 42.23 21.99
CA LEU A 195 -106.99 41.86 20.64
C LEU A 195 -106.92 43.10 19.72
N GLY A 196 -106.24 42.96 18.58
CA GLY A 196 -106.30 43.93 17.49
C GLY A 196 -105.53 43.42 16.27
N PRO A 197 -106.18 43.22 15.11
CA PRO A 197 -105.49 42.83 13.89
C PRO A 197 -105.02 44.07 13.14
N ASP A 198 -103.74 44.12 12.77
CA ASP A 198 -103.28 44.64 11.48
C ASP A 198 -101.77 44.35 11.29
N ALA A 199 -101.43 43.99 10.06
CA ALA A 199 -100.12 43.51 9.57
C ALA A 199 -99.12 44.67 9.31
N PRO A 200 -97.96 44.50 8.62
CA PRO A 200 -97.08 43.35 8.37
C PRO A 200 -95.55 43.62 8.60
N ARG A 201 -94.78 42.52 8.60
CA ARG A 201 -93.41 42.33 8.02
C ARG A 201 -92.29 43.35 8.34
N SER A 202 -91.36 42.92 9.20
CA SER A 202 -90.00 43.50 9.30
C SER A 202 -88.96 42.56 8.67
N ALA A 203 -88.32 43.04 7.61
CA ALA A 203 -87.22 42.38 6.90
C ALA A 203 -85.90 42.59 7.66
N SER A 204 -85.18 41.51 7.99
CA SER A 204 -83.99 41.05 7.26
C SER A 204 -82.73 41.91 7.41
N ALA A 205 -81.83 41.40 8.27
CA ALA A 205 -80.40 41.21 8.05
C ALA A 205 -79.49 42.42 7.74
N ARG A 206 -78.49 42.64 8.62
CA ARG A 206 -77.04 42.36 8.38
C ARG A 206 -76.18 43.14 9.38
N PHE A 207 -75.65 42.45 10.39
CA PHE A 207 -74.48 42.92 11.12
C PHE A 207 -73.23 42.58 10.29
N SER A 208 -72.59 43.61 9.74
CA SER A 208 -71.24 43.51 9.16
C SER A 208 -70.24 44.01 10.19
N ARG A 209 -69.65 43.09 10.97
CA ARG A 209 -68.46 43.35 11.76
C ARG A 209 -67.26 42.81 10.98
N LYS A 210 -66.44 43.72 10.45
CA LYS A 210 -65.13 43.40 9.87
C LYS A 210 -64.13 43.32 11.02
N SER A 211 -63.67 42.12 11.33
CA SER A 211 -62.51 41.91 12.20
C SER A 211 -61.23 41.97 11.40
N SER A 212 -60.30 42.72 11.99
CA SER A 212 -58.89 42.87 11.71
C SER A 212 -58.16 41.53 11.54
N SER A 213 -57.39 41.40 10.45
CA SER A 213 -56.32 40.41 10.31
C SER A 213 -54.98 41.16 10.20
N GLN A 214 -54.27 41.23 11.32
CA GLN A 214 -52.83 41.47 11.33
C GLN A 214 -52.16 40.11 11.06
N LEU A 215 -51.48 39.99 9.93
CA LEU A 215 -50.50 38.94 9.69
C LEU A 215 -49.14 39.59 9.57
N SER A 216 -48.27 39.18 10.49
CA SER A 216 -46.87 39.54 10.59
C SER A 216 -46.08 39.07 9.38
N GLU A 217 -45.41 40.02 8.74
CA GLU A 217 -43.96 40.03 8.52
C GLU A 217 -43.28 38.66 8.29
N VAL A 218 -43.22 38.25 7.03
CA VAL A 218 -42.30 37.21 6.54
C VAL A 218 -41.01 37.89 6.11
N VAL A 219 -39.94 37.58 6.83
CA VAL A 219 -38.56 38.00 6.58
C VAL A 219 -38.08 37.49 5.21
N ALA A 220 -37.40 38.38 4.49
CA ALA A 220 -36.87 38.21 3.14
C ALA A 220 -35.88 37.03 2.97
N PRO A 221 -35.83 36.39 1.79
CA PRO A 221 -34.67 35.62 1.38
C PRO A 221 -33.62 36.52 0.72
N VAL A 222 -32.38 36.38 1.19
CA VAL A 222 -31.16 36.98 0.66
C VAL A 222 -30.91 36.52 -0.79
N PRO A 223 -30.54 37.41 -1.73
CA PRO A 223 -30.12 37.02 -3.07
C PRO A 223 -28.65 36.58 -3.06
N VAL A 224 -28.39 35.35 -3.50
CA VAL A 224 -27.05 34.86 -3.83
C VAL A 224 -26.78 35.17 -5.32
N PRO A 225 -25.64 35.75 -5.70
CA PRO A 225 -25.37 36.13 -7.08
C PRO A 225 -24.95 34.91 -7.93
N GLU A 226 -25.64 34.73 -9.06
CA GLU A 226 -25.12 33.99 -10.21
C GLU A 226 -24.03 34.83 -10.89
N GLU A 227 -22.80 34.30 -11.01
CA GLU A 227 -21.89 34.70 -12.08
C GLU A 227 -21.00 33.55 -12.56
N ASN A 228 -20.97 33.43 -13.88
CA ASN A 228 -19.92 32.86 -14.73
C ASN A 228 -19.84 31.35 -14.94
N THR A 229 -20.66 30.95 -15.90
CA THR A 229 -20.39 29.90 -16.89
C THR A 229 -19.00 30.06 -17.54
N ARG A 230 -18.03 29.23 -17.15
CA ARG A 230 -16.86 28.92 -18.00
C ARG A 230 -17.01 27.55 -18.65
N LYS A 231 -17.17 27.60 -19.97
CA LYS A 231 -17.13 26.48 -20.91
C LYS A 231 -15.83 25.66 -20.71
N GLY A 232 -15.98 24.41 -20.27
CA GLY A 232 -14.91 23.42 -20.19
C GLY A 232 -15.34 22.11 -20.86
N LYS A 233 -14.63 21.71 -21.90
CA LYS A 233 -14.86 20.56 -22.79
C LYS A 233 -15.22 19.27 -22.03
N ARG A 234 -16.44 18.75 -22.27
CA ARG A 234 -16.82 17.37 -21.89
C ARG A 234 -16.02 16.37 -22.73
N ARG A 235 -14.96 15.79 -22.15
CA ARG A 235 -14.41 14.52 -22.62
C ARG A 235 -15.37 13.41 -22.17
N LYS A 236 -15.91 12.66 -23.14
CA LYS A 236 -16.65 11.41 -22.93
C LYS A 236 -15.73 10.37 -22.27
N GLY A 237 -15.68 10.37 -20.94
CA GLY A 237 -15.21 9.22 -20.17
C GLY A 237 -16.34 8.20 -20.09
N ARG A 238 -16.14 7.03 -20.69
CA ARG A 238 -16.98 5.86 -20.41
C ARG A 238 -16.80 5.55 -18.92
N ARG A 239 -17.87 5.66 -18.14
CA ARG A 239 -17.90 5.09 -16.80
C ARG A 239 -17.72 3.57 -16.93
N PRO A 240 -16.88 2.92 -16.10
CA PRO A 240 -16.99 1.48 -15.92
C PRO A 240 -18.39 1.21 -15.35
N GLU A 241 -19.07 0.20 -15.89
CA GLU A 241 -20.26 -0.35 -15.26
C GLU A 241 -19.88 -0.71 -13.82
N VAL A 242 -20.47 0.01 -12.87
CA VAL A 242 -20.48 -0.42 -11.47
C VAL A 242 -21.36 -1.67 -11.47
N LEU A 243 -20.72 -2.83 -11.64
CA LEU A 243 -21.33 -4.09 -11.24
C LEU A 243 -21.63 -3.94 -9.74
N GLU A 244 -22.90 -3.72 -9.45
CA GLU A 244 -23.47 -3.82 -8.11
C GLU A 244 -23.22 -5.24 -7.59
N THR A 245 -22.02 -5.50 -7.08
CA THR A 245 -21.79 -6.64 -6.19
C THR A 245 -22.43 -6.27 -4.86
N CYS A 246 -23.74 -6.44 -4.78
CA CYS A 246 -24.47 -6.35 -3.54
C CYS A 246 -23.83 -7.28 -2.51
N LEU A 247 -23.33 -6.70 -1.42
CA LEU A 247 -22.79 -7.41 -0.27
C LEU A 247 -23.94 -8.08 0.50
N HIS A 248 -24.52 -9.15 -0.06
CA HIS A 248 -25.63 -9.88 0.53
C HIS A 248 -25.13 -10.87 1.62
N LEU A 249 -24.54 -10.37 2.71
CA LEU A 249 -24.24 -11.24 3.86
C LEU A 249 -25.48 -11.51 4.75
N THR A 250 -26.56 -10.73 4.61
CA THR A 250 -27.72 -10.79 5.52
C THR A 250 -29.06 -11.16 4.85
N CYS A 251 -29.09 -11.40 3.52
CA CYS A 251 -30.33 -11.75 2.83
C CYS A 251 -30.76 -13.21 3.11
N ARG A 252 -31.87 -13.38 3.84
CA ARG A 252 -32.48 -14.70 4.15
C ARG A 252 -32.84 -15.52 2.91
N LYS A 253 -33.17 -14.88 1.77
CA LYS A 253 -33.43 -15.57 0.49
C LYS A 253 -32.17 -16.13 -0.17
N CYS A 254 -31.01 -15.51 0.02
CA CYS A 254 -29.74 -15.99 -0.54
C CYS A 254 -29.15 -17.18 0.24
N ARG A 255 -29.47 -17.34 1.53
CA ARG A 255 -29.08 -18.53 2.33
C ARG A 255 -29.83 -19.82 1.93
N ALA A 256 -30.99 -19.70 1.29
CA ALA A 256 -31.82 -20.85 0.93
C ALA A 256 -31.46 -21.47 -0.44
N ASN A 257 -30.70 -20.77 -1.28
CA ASN A 257 -30.22 -21.31 -2.55
C ASN A 257 -28.84 -21.94 -2.38
N LYS A 258 -28.81 -23.27 -2.44
CA LYS A 258 -27.60 -24.06 -2.65
C LYS A 258 -26.76 -23.47 -3.80
N PRO A 259 -25.43 -23.46 -3.69
CA PRO A 259 -24.59 -23.05 -4.80
C PRO A 259 -24.87 -23.98 -5.99
N HIS A 260 -25.23 -23.39 -7.13
CA HIS A 260 -25.19 -24.09 -8.41
C HIS A 260 -23.75 -24.56 -8.63
N ALA A 261 -23.55 -25.86 -8.45
CA ALA A 261 -22.40 -26.58 -8.94
C ALA A 261 -22.47 -26.58 -10.47
N HIS A 262 -21.92 -25.53 -11.09
CA HIS A 262 -21.55 -25.54 -12.50
C HIS A 262 -20.19 -24.85 -12.63
N ASN A 263 -19.14 -25.63 -12.45
CA ASN A 263 -18.07 -25.79 -13.44
C ASN A 263 -17.11 -26.85 -12.89
N GLY A 264 -17.48 -28.10 -13.11
CA GLY A 264 -16.54 -29.20 -13.10
C GLY A 264 -15.65 -29.12 -14.35
N GLY A 265 -14.38 -29.48 -14.17
CA GLY A 265 -13.52 -29.98 -15.25
C GLY A 265 -12.49 -28.98 -15.79
N SER A 266 -11.35 -28.87 -15.13
CA SER A 266 -10.13 -29.54 -15.63
C SER A 266 -9.02 -29.44 -14.58
N ASP A 267 -8.65 -30.60 -14.03
CA ASP A 267 -7.41 -30.84 -13.30
C ASP A 267 -6.22 -30.68 -14.25
N GLU A 268 -5.84 -29.44 -14.55
CA GLU A 268 -4.46 -29.14 -14.90
C GLU A 268 -3.91 -28.18 -13.86
N LYS A 269 -2.91 -28.65 -13.11
CA LYS A 269 -2.05 -27.83 -12.27
C LYS A 269 -1.34 -26.81 -13.16
N GLY A 270 -2.04 -25.72 -13.47
CA GLY A 270 -1.44 -24.56 -14.09
C GLY A 270 -0.31 -24.08 -13.19
N SER A 271 0.86 -23.87 -13.80
CA SER A 271 2.01 -23.23 -13.16
C SER A 271 1.54 -22.04 -12.32
N VAL A 272 2.16 -21.83 -11.15
CA VAL A 272 1.95 -20.64 -10.30
C VAL A 272 2.03 -19.34 -11.13
N ALA A 273 2.78 -19.34 -12.23
CA ALA A 273 2.82 -18.26 -13.20
C ALA A 273 1.43 -17.90 -13.78
N ALA A 274 0.58 -18.89 -14.12
CA ALA A 274 -0.74 -18.68 -14.67
C ALA A 274 -1.75 -18.09 -13.66
N PHE A 275 -1.45 -18.18 -12.36
CA PHE A 275 -2.18 -17.46 -11.32
C PHE A 275 -1.76 -15.98 -11.29
N PHE A 276 -0.46 -15.71 -11.32
CA PHE A 276 0.06 -14.34 -11.32
C PHE A 276 -0.30 -13.57 -12.60
N ASP A 277 -0.32 -14.23 -13.77
CA ASP A 277 -0.76 -13.61 -15.02
C ASP A 277 -2.24 -13.21 -14.98
N ARG A 278 -3.10 -14.07 -14.41
CA ARG A 278 -4.51 -13.73 -14.18
C ARG A 278 -4.67 -12.59 -13.19
N LEU A 279 -3.86 -12.57 -12.13
CA LEU A 279 -3.84 -11.47 -11.16
C LEU A 279 -3.38 -10.15 -11.81
N LYS A 280 -2.40 -10.22 -12.70
CA LYS A 280 -1.86 -9.07 -13.43
C LYS A 280 -2.89 -8.48 -14.39
N VAL A 281 -3.59 -9.31 -15.16
CA VAL A 281 -4.69 -8.87 -16.05
C VAL A 281 -5.85 -8.27 -15.25
N PHE A 282 -6.15 -8.82 -14.07
CA PHE A 282 -7.20 -8.30 -13.18
C PHE A 282 -6.84 -6.93 -12.59
N LEU A 283 -5.60 -6.74 -12.14
CA LEU A 283 -5.18 -5.52 -11.46
C LEU A 283 -4.81 -4.38 -12.43
N PHE A 284 -4.23 -4.71 -13.59
CA PHE A 284 -3.67 -3.71 -14.50
C PHE A 284 -4.45 -3.60 -15.83
N GLY A 285 -5.47 -4.45 -16.03
CA GLY A 285 -6.19 -4.56 -17.30
C GLY A 285 -5.33 -5.20 -18.40
N PRO A 286 -5.93 -5.60 -19.54
CA PRO A 286 -5.15 -6.08 -20.67
C PRO A 286 -4.27 -4.94 -21.21
N GLU A 287 -2.95 -5.16 -21.26
CA GLU A 287 -1.99 -4.25 -21.88
C GLU A 287 -2.47 -3.90 -23.31
N ARG A 288 -2.53 -2.60 -23.63
CA ARG A 288 -2.90 -2.08 -24.95
C ARG A 288 -1.69 -1.99 -25.86
#